data_AF-A0A853EGM1-F1
#
_entry.id   AF-A0A853EGM1-F1
#
_cell.length_a   1.000
_cell.length_b   1.000
_cell.length_c   1.000
_cell.angle_alpha   90.00
_cell.angle_beta   90.00
_cell.angle_gamma   90.00
#
_symmetry.space_group_name_H-M   'P 1'
#
loop_
_entity.id
_entity.type
_entity.pdbx_description
1 polymer ?
#
loop_
_entity_poly.entity_id
_entity_poly.type
_entity_poly.pdbx_seq_one_letter_code
_entity_poly.pdbx_strand_id
1 'polypeptide(L)'
;MTQLPADGRSGKAPTWPLPPDPRRALIGYWDDEAESLQAQASEESDGRRRNRMLDRAAKARARAVQIAAECDAAERLERRIWREAWKTPMATQWEKSRWTREVAQYARLKAAAELGDAKAARNALAYADRLGLNPWSLLRLRWEIAPAPAPDAPRASVTSIHSARADFG
;
A
#
# COMPACT_ATOMS: atom_id res chain seq x y z
N MET A 1 29.64 -0.61 -10.07
CA MET A 1 28.58 0.29 -9.54
C MET A 1 27.40 0.17 -10.50
N THR A 2 26.18 0.00 -10.00
CA THR A 2 24.99 -0.13 -10.86
C THR A 2 24.39 1.24 -11.06
N GLN A 3 24.40 1.74 -12.30
CA GLN A 3 23.74 3.00 -12.63
C GLN A 3 22.23 2.79 -12.81
N LEU A 4 21.45 3.64 -12.15
CA LEU A 4 20.00 3.70 -12.22
C LEU A 4 19.60 4.94 -13.04
N PRO A 5 18.54 4.86 -13.86
CA PRO A 5 18.12 6.00 -14.67
C PRO A 5 17.58 7.14 -13.81
N ALA A 6 17.98 8.38 -14.11
CA ALA A 6 17.56 9.58 -13.39
C ALA A 6 16.03 9.77 -13.41
N ASP A 7 15.41 9.51 -14.57
CA ASP A 7 13.96 9.67 -14.81
C ASP A 7 13.10 8.60 -14.12
N GLY A 8 13.71 7.61 -13.48
CA GLY A 8 13.00 6.53 -12.82
C GLY A 8 12.70 5.34 -13.72
N ARG A 9 11.86 4.42 -13.21
CA ARG A 9 11.35 3.28 -14.00
C ARG A 9 10.20 3.74 -14.90
N SER A 10 10.25 3.35 -16.17
CA SER A 10 9.17 3.58 -17.13
C SER A 10 8.03 2.55 -16.98
N GLY A 11 6.83 2.95 -17.40
CA GLY A 11 5.65 2.08 -17.42
C GLY A 11 4.85 2.03 -16.10
N LYS A 12 3.79 1.22 -16.10
CA LYS A 12 2.88 1.10 -14.96
C LYS A 12 3.54 0.32 -13.82
N ALA A 13 3.26 0.71 -12.57
CA ALA A 13 3.60 -0.11 -11.41
C ALA A 13 2.99 -1.52 -11.55
N PRO A 14 3.68 -2.58 -11.12
CA PRO A 14 3.13 -3.92 -11.13
C PRO A 14 1.86 -4.01 -10.27
N THR A 15 1.06 -5.03 -10.53
CA THR A 15 -0.15 -5.30 -9.73
C THR A 15 0.23 -5.49 -8.27
N TRP A 16 -0.56 -4.87 -7.37
CA TRP A 16 -0.37 -5.00 -5.93
C TRP A 16 -0.43 -6.49 -5.50
N PRO A 17 0.63 -7.06 -4.90
CA PRO A 17 0.75 -8.50 -4.72
C PRO A 17 0.25 -9.01 -3.35
N LEU A 18 -0.03 -8.12 -2.39
CA LEU A 18 -0.42 -8.51 -1.05
C LEU A 18 -1.94 -8.59 -0.90
N PRO A 19 -2.46 -9.54 -0.12
CA PRO A 19 -3.89 -9.59 0.18
C PRO A 19 -4.33 -8.37 1.01
N PRO A 20 -5.64 -8.12 1.13
CA PRO A 20 -6.19 -7.10 2.02
C PRO A 20 -5.72 -7.26 3.48
N ASP A 21 -5.90 -6.21 4.29
CA ASP A 21 -5.62 -6.27 5.74
C ASP A 21 -6.49 -7.38 6.39
N PRO A 22 -5.90 -8.35 7.11
CA PRO A 22 -6.65 -9.42 7.78
C PRO A 22 -7.68 -8.91 8.78
N ARG A 23 -7.51 -7.70 9.35
CA ARG A 23 -8.51 -7.08 10.23
C ARG A 23 -9.84 -6.83 9.52
N ARG A 24 -9.86 -6.78 8.20
CA ARG A 24 -11.09 -6.64 7.41
C ARG A 24 -12.06 -7.81 7.66
N ALA A 25 -11.57 -8.99 8.01
CA ALA A 25 -12.40 -10.13 8.40
C ALA A 25 -13.16 -9.90 9.72
N LEU A 26 -12.66 -9.03 10.60
CA LEU A 26 -13.32 -8.71 11.87
C LEU A 26 -14.57 -7.86 11.68
N ILE A 27 -14.74 -7.20 10.52
CA ILE A 27 -15.93 -6.40 10.22
C ILE A 27 -17.18 -7.29 10.27
N GLY A 28 -17.16 -8.40 9.51
CA GLY A 28 -18.26 -9.36 9.50
C GLY A 28 -18.55 -9.94 10.88
N TYR A 29 -17.53 -10.29 11.66
CA TYR A 29 -17.71 -10.74 13.04
C TYR A 29 -18.47 -9.73 13.91
N TRP A 30 -18.12 -8.44 13.83
CA TRP A 30 -18.78 -7.41 14.63
C TRP A 30 -20.18 -7.06 14.12
N ASP A 31 -20.42 -7.19 12.81
CA ASP A 31 -21.75 -7.03 12.22
C ASP A 31 -22.67 -8.18 12.67
N ASP A 32 -22.21 -9.44 12.57
CA ASP A 32 -22.94 -10.62 13.02
C ASP A 32 -23.28 -10.55 14.52
N GLU A 33 -22.31 -10.13 15.35
CA GLU A 33 -22.52 -9.92 16.78
C GLU A 33 -23.57 -8.83 17.05
N ALA A 34 -23.54 -7.74 16.29
CA ALA A 34 -24.53 -6.68 16.43
C ALA A 34 -25.94 -7.14 16.03
N GLU A 35 -26.06 -7.91 14.95
CA GLU A 35 -27.34 -8.48 14.50
C GLU A 35 -27.89 -9.49 15.52
N SER A 36 -27.05 -10.38 16.03
CA SER A 36 -27.40 -11.32 17.09
C SER A 36 -27.93 -10.61 18.34
N LEU A 37 -27.24 -9.57 18.80
CA LEU A 37 -27.66 -8.77 19.96
C LEU A 37 -28.98 -8.02 19.71
N GLN A 38 -29.24 -7.59 18.47
CA GLN A 38 -30.52 -6.95 18.11
C GLN A 38 -31.67 -7.94 18.05
N ALA A 39 -31.44 -9.13 17.51
CA ALA A 39 -32.43 -10.20 17.50
C ALA A 39 -32.83 -10.56 18.94
N GLN A 40 -31.85 -10.81 19.82
CA GLN A 40 -32.10 -11.07 21.24
C GLN A 40 -32.82 -9.91 21.94
N ALA A 41 -32.46 -8.66 21.63
CA ALA A 41 -33.13 -7.48 22.18
C ALA A 41 -34.61 -7.39 21.74
N SER A 42 -34.95 -7.84 20.53
CA SER A 42 -36.32 -7.80 20.01
C SER A 42 -37.25 -8.78 20.73
N GLU A 43 -36.70 -9.90 21.21
CA GLU A 43 -37.42 -10.94 21.96
C GLU A 43 -37.45 -10.65 23.47
N GLU A 44 -36.57 -9.78 23.97
CA GLU A 44 -36.47 -9.45 25.39
C GLU A 44 -37.62 -8.54 25.86
N SER A 45 -38.29 -8.99 26.92
CA SER A 45 -39.46 -8.32 27.50
C SER A 45 -39.06 -7.30 28.57
N ASP A 46 -37.98 -7.54 29.32
CA ASP A 46 -37.46 -6.58 30.29
C ASP A 46 -36.78 -5.41 29.57
N GLY A 47 -37.39 -4.22 29.65
CA GLY A 47 -36.91 -3.04 28.96
C GLY A 47 -35.47 -2.63 29.33
N ARG A 48 -35.02 -2.88 30.57
CA ARG A 48 -33.63 -2.56 30.97
C ARG A 48 -32.65 -3.53 30.35
N ARG A 49 -32.97 -4.83 30.31
CA ARG A 49 -32.13 -5.85 29.65
C ARG A 49 -32.06 -5.61 28.15
N ARG A 50 -33.21 -5.34 27.50
CA ARG A 50 -33.30 -4.98 26.09
C ARG A 50 -32.43 -3.77 25.75
N ASN A 51 -32.53 -2.67 26.50
CA ASN A 51 -31.72 -1.47 26.25
C ASN A 51 -30.21 -1.77 26.37
N ARG A 52 -29.78 -2.58 27.35
CA ARG A 52 -28.37 -2.99 27.46
C ARG A 52 -27.90 -3.81 26.26
N MET A 53 -28.74 -4.66 25.70
CA MET A 53 -28.43 -5.42 24.48
C MET A 53 -28.30 -4.51 23.27
N LEU A 54 -29.23 -3.56 23.11
CA LEU A 54 -29.17 -2.55 22.04
C LEU A 54 -27.92 -1.68 22.14
N ASP A 55 -27.53 -1.25 23.35
CA ASP A 55 -26.30 -0.50 23.58
C ASP A 55 -25.05 -1.30 23.18
N ARG A 56 -25.04 -2.61 23.46
CA ARG A 56 -23.94 -3.51 23.05
C ARG A 56 -23.93 -3.70 21.53
N ALA A 57 -25.08 -3.87 20.90
CA ALA A 57 -25.20 -3.97 19.45
C ALA A 57 -24.69 -2.69 18.76
N ALA A 58 -25.06 -1.52 19.29
CA ALA A 58 -24.58 -0.24 18.78
C ALA A 58 -23.05 -0.12 18.89
N LYS A 59 -22.45 -0.57 20.00
CA LYS A 59 -21.00 -0.61 20.17
C LYS A 59 -20.32 -1.58 19.20
N ALA A 60 -20.92 -2.75 18.97
CA ALA A 60 -20.41 -3.73 18.00
C ALA A 60 -20.42 -3.15 16.57
N ARG A 61 -21.52 -2.52 16.13
CA ARG A 61 -21.57 -1.80 14.83
C ARG A 61 -20.55 -0.69 14.74
N ALA A 62 -20.44 0.14 15.78
CA ALA A 62 -19.45 1.21 15.82
C ALA A 62 -18.02 0.65 15.65
N ARG A 63 -17.76 -0.54 16.22
CA ARG A 63 -16.48 -1.22 16.06
C ARG A 63 -16.26 -1.73 14.64
N ALA A 64 -17.26 -2.34 14.00
CA ALA A 64 -17.20 -2.77 12.60
C ALA A 64 -16.88 -1.57 11.68
N VAL A 65 -17.60 -0.47 11.84
CA VAL A 65 -17.41 0.78 11.08
C VAL A 65 -16.01 1.35 11.28
N GLN A 66 -15.52 1.40 12.53
CA GLN A 66 -14.18 1.89 12.82
C GLN A 66 -13.12 1.03 12.11
N ILE A 67 -13.22 -0.30 12.19
CA ILE A 67 -12.27 -1.23 11.57
C ILE A 67 -12.31 -1.07 10.04
N ALA A 68 -13.49 -0.95 9.44
CA ALA A 68 -13.64 -0.71 8.01
C ALA A 68 -12.94 0.58 7.57
N ALA A 69 -13.18 1.68 8.30
CA ALA A 69 -12.57 2.97 8.00
C ALA A 69 -11.03 2.93 8.11
N GLU A 70 -10.49 2.28 9.14
CA GLU A 70 -9.05 2.10 9.31
C GLU A 70 -8.44 1.25 8.20
N CYS A 71 -9.08 0.14 7.82
CA CYS A 71 -8.61 -0.73 6.73
C CYS A 71 -8.62 0.01 5.38
N ASP A 72 -9.69 0.75 5.09
CA ASP A 72 -9.80 1.52 3.85
C ASP A 72 -8.78 2.67 3.79
N ALA A 73 -8.52 3.34 4.93
CA ALA A 73 -7.48 4.35 5.02
C ALA A 73 -6.09 3.77 4.76
N ALA A 74 -5.76 2.63 5.38
CA ALA A 74 -4.50 1.94 5.17
C ALA A 74 -4.34 1.51 3.70
N GLU A 75 -5.35 0.89 3.08
CA GLU A 75 -5.28 0.43 1.68
C GLU A 75 -5.06 1.59 0.71
N ARG A 76 -5.74 2.73 0.90
CA ARG A 76 -5.55 3.92 0.05
C ARG A 76 -4.10 4.43 0.13
N LEU A 77 -3.53 4.49 1.33
CA LEU A 77 -2.14 4.91 1.55
C LEU A 77 -1.16 3.90 0.95
N GLU A 78 -1.37 2.60 1.17
CA GLU A 78 -0.59 1.51 0.58
C GLU A 78 -0.48 1.66 -0.94
N ARG A 79 -1.62 1.84 -1.62
CA ARG A 79 -1.66 1.99 -3.08
C ARG A 79 -1.04 3.31 -3.57
N ARG A 80 -1.08 4.37 -2.78
CA ARG A 80 -0.39 5.63 -3.09
C ARG A 80 1.12 5.44 -3.02
N ILE A 81 1.63 4.96 -1.88
CA ILE A 81 3.06 4.73 -1.63
C ILE A 81 3.62 3.72 -2.64
N TRP A 82 2.88 2.66 -2.95
CA TRP A 82 3.23 1.70 -4.00
C TRP A 82 3.49 2.37 -5.35
N ARG A 83 2.52 3.16 -5.83
CA ARG A 83 2.62 3.82 -7.14
C ARG A 83 3.78 4.82 -7.17
N GLU A 84 4.03 5.52 -6.07
CA GLU A 84 5.14 6.47 -5.95
C GLU A 84 6.49 5.76 -5.91
N ALA A 85 6.64 4.69 -5.12
CA ALA A 85 7.86 3.92 -5.03
C ALA A 85 8.28 3.37 -6.42
N TRP A 86 7.33 2.84 -7.20
CA TRP A 86 7.60 2.30 -8.53
C TRP A 86 7.94 3.33 -9.60
N LYS A 87 7.82 4.65 -9.32
CA LYS A 87 8.33 5.72 -10.19
C LYS A 87 9.80 6.03 -9.95
N THR A 88 10.38 5.57 -8.85
CA THR A 88 11.77 5.90 -8.50
C THR A 88 12.79 5.18 -9.38
N PRO A 89 14.04 5.66 -9.47
CA PRO A 89 15.13 4.97 -10.16
C PRO A 89 15.37 3.55 -9.65
N MET A 90 15.25 3.36 -8.34
CA MET A 90 15.47 2.09 -7.63
C MET A 90 14.53 0.99 -8.12
N ALA A 91 13.33 1.36 -8.58
CA ALA A 91 12.34 0.43 -9.10
C ALA A 91 12.83 -0.39 -10.30
N THR A 92 13.76 0.15 -11.10
CA THR A 92 14.39 -0.61 -12.19
C THR A 92 15.18 -1.80 -11.68
N GLN A 93 15.84 -1.67 -10.53
CA GLN A 93 16.58 -2.75 -9.92
C GLN A 93 15.68 -3.70 -9.15
N TRP A 94 14.62 -3.20 -8.50
CA TRP A 94 13.62 -4.07 -7.86
C TRP A 94 12.92 -4.98 -8.87
N GLU A 95 12.63 -4.48 -10.07
CA GLU A 95 12.03 -5.29 -11.15
C GLU A 95 12.97 -6.41 -11.61
N LYS A 96 14.23 -6.09 -11.89
CA LYS A 96 15.26 -7.07 -12.27
C LYS A 96 15.43 -8.16 -11.21
N SER A 97 15.42 -7.76 -9.94
CA SER A 97 15.57 -8.67 -8.80
C SER A 97 14.26 -9.35 -8.37
N ARG A 98 13.12 -9.01 -8.99
CA ARG A 98 11.77 -9.50 -8.65
C ARG A 98 11.33 -9.22 -7.20
N TRP A 99 11.76 -8.10 -6.64
CA TRP A 99 11.48 -7.69 -5.24
C TRP A 99 10.09 -7.08 -5.04
N THR A 100 9.11 -7.53 -5.83
CA THR A 100 7.77 -6.93 -5.88
C THR A 100 7.05 -7.05 -4.54
N ARG A 101 7.22 -8.16 -3.81
CA ARG A 101 6.56 -8.36 -2.51
C ARG A 101 7.24 -7.57 -1.40
N GLU A 102 8.55 -7.38 -1.47
CA GLU A 102 9.35 -6.62 -0.51
C GLU A 102 9.01 -5.13 -0.56
N VAL A 103 8.85 -4.59 -1.77
CA VAL A 103 8.38 -3.20 -1.97
C VAL A 103 6.93 -3.05 -1.47
N ALA A 104 6.10 -4.08 -1.63
CA ALA A 104 4.71 -4.03 -1.15
C ALA A 104 4.66 -4.10 0.38
N GLN A 105 5.53 -4.90 0.99
CA GLN A 105 5.67 -4.98 2.43
C GLN A 105 6.16 -3.64 3.01
N TYR A 106 7.10 -2.98 2.34
CA TYR A 106 7.49 -1.62 2.68
C TYR A 106 6.31 -0.65 2.62
N ALA A 107 5.53 -0.64 1.52
CA ALA A 107 4.39 0.25 1.37
C ALA A 107 3.32 0.03 2.46
N ARG A 108 3.04 -1.23 2.84
CA ARG A 108 2.16 -1.59 3.96
C ARG A 108 2.66 -1.07 5.30
N LEU A 109 3.93 -1.29 5.62
CA LEU A 109 4.53 -0.79 6.86
C LEU A 109 4.58 0.74 6.90
N LYS A 110 4.89 1.37 5.77
CA LYS A 110 4.94 2.83 5.65
C LYS A 110 3.55 3.46 5.79
N ALA A 111 2.51 2.86 5.20
CA ALA A 111 1.13 3.30 5.37
C ALA A 111 0.67 3.21 6.83
N ALA A 112 0.93 2.08 7.50
CA ALA A 112 0.63 1.92 8.92
C ALA A 112 1.39 2.94 9.79
N ALA A 113 2.65 3.23 9.45
CA ALA A 113 3.44 4.25 10.13
C ALA A 113 2.86 5.67 9.98
N GLU A 114 2.40 6.04 8.78
CA GLU A 114 1.73 7.33 8.54
C GLU A 114 0.39 7.46 9.29
N LEU A 115 -0.25 6.34 9.62
CA LEU A 115 -1.45 6.27 10.46
C LEU A 115 -1.14 6.21 11.98
N GLY A 116 0.13 6.31 12.38
CA GLY A 116 0.54 6.43 13.78
C GLY A 116 1.07 5.14 14.43
N ASP A 117 1.24 4.04 13.69
CA ASP A 117 1.88 2.84 14.24
C ASP A 117 3.41 3.01 14.33
N ALA A 118 3.89 3.31 15.53
CA ALA A 118 5.31 3.49 15.82
C ALA A 118 6.15 2.21 15.60
N LYS A 119 5.57 1.02 15.77
CA LYS A 119 6.27 -0.24 15.51
C LYS A 119 6.42 -0.46 14.01
N ALA A 120 5.37 -0.18 13.25
CA ALA A 120 5.43 -0.21 11.78
C ALA A 120 6.44 0.80 11.24
N ALA A 121 6.54 2.00 11.85
CA ALA A 121 7.51 3.03 11.47
C ALA A 121 8.96 2.52 11.52
N ARG A 122 9.36 1.84 12.60
CA ARG A 122 10.70 1.25 12.73
C ARG A 122 10.97 0.21 11.64
N ASN A 123 10.02 -0.67 11.38
CA ASN A 123 10.15 -1.69 10.33
C ASN A 123 10.18 -1.08 8.92
N ALA A 124 9.41 -0.02 8.67
CA ALA A 124 9.41 0.70 7.40
C ALA A 124 10.78 1.32 7.10
N LEU A 125 11.48 1.86 8.11
CA LEU A 125 12.85 2.37 7.96
C LEU A 125 13.82 1.25 7.58
N ALA A 126 13.78 0.11 8.27
CA ALA A 126 14.64 -1.03 7.94
C ALA A 126 14.41 -1.57 6.52
N TYR A 127 13.15 -1.58 6.05
CA TYR A 127 12.83 -1.91 4.66
C TYR A 127 13.32 -0.82 3.67
N ALA A 128 13.23 0.46 4.03
CA ALA A 128 13.75 1.55 3.21
C ALA A 128 15.26 1.40 2.98
N ASP A 129 16.01 1.03 4.01
CA ASP A 129 17.44 0.70 3.91
C ASP A 129 17.68 -0.47 2.96
N ARG A 130 16.90 -1.54 3.05
CA ARG A 130 17.03 -2.73 2.18
C ARG A 130 16.72 -2.41 0.71
N LEU A 131 15.79 -1.48 0.47
CA LEU A 131 15.31 -1.12 -0.86
C LEU A 131 16.13 -0.01 -1.54
N GLY A 132 17.14 0.56 -0.88
CA GLY A 132 17.94 1.63 -1.46
C GLY A 132 17.22 2.98 -1.47
N LEU A 133 16.26 3.20 -0.58
CA LEU A 133 15.42 4.41 -0.56
C LEU A 133 16.08 5.61 0.13
N ASN A 134 17.30 5.47 0.65
CA ASN A 134 18.06 6.56 1.26
C ASN A 134 19.51 6.60 0.77
N PRO A 135 20.22 7.74 0.93
CA PRO A 135 21.57 7.90 0.40
C PRO A 135 22.57 6.85 0.92
N TRP A 136 22.47 6.47 2.19
CA TRP A 136 23.38 5.50 2.79
C TRP A 136 23.18 4.09 2.23
N SER A 137 21.94 3.68 2.03
CA SER A 137 21.61 2.40 1.39
C SER A 137 22.00 2.36 -0.09
N LEU A 138 21.87 3.46 -0.83
CA LEU A 138 22.38 3.56 -2.20
C LEU A 138 23.89 3.28 -2.25
N LEU A 139 24.67 3.93 -1.36
CA LEU A 139 26.12 3.70 -1.26
C LEU A 139 26.47 2.25 -0.92
N ARG A 140 25.73 1.63 0.01
CA ARG A 140 25.94 0.24 0.45
C ARG A 140 25.57 -0.77 -0.64
N LEU A 141 24.49 -0.51 -1.39
CA LEU A 141 24.06 -1.33 -2.53
C LEU A 141 24.90 -1.09 -3.78
N ARG A 142 25.81 -0.10 -3.75
CA ARG A 142 26.62 0.35 -4.90
C ARG A 142 25.73 0.79 -6.06
N TRP A 143 24.59 1.40 -5.74
CA TRP A 143 23.68 2.00 -6.70
C TRP A 143 23.96 3.48 -6.82
N GLU A 144 24.00 3.96 -8.05
CA GLU A 144 24.22 5.35 -8.37
C GLU A 144 23.09 5.82 -9.29
N ILE A 145 22.45 6.93 -8.95
CA ILE A 145 21.44 7.52 -9.83
C ILE A 145 22.20 8.38 -10.85
N ALA A 146 21.99 8.09 -12.13
CA ALA A 146 22.59 8.87 -13.21
C ALA A 146 22.21 10.36 -13.06
N PRO A 147 23.07 11.29 -13.50
CA PRO A 147 22.71 12.70 -13.55
C PRO A 147 21.46 12.88 -14.42
N ALA A 148 20.58 13.79 -14.02
CA ALA A 148 19.43 14.15 -14.84
C ALA A 148 19.93 14.65 -16.21
N PRO A 149 19.27 14.29 -17.32
CA PRO A 149 19.59 14.86 -18.61
C PRO A 149 19.44 16.38 -18.54
N ALA A 150 20.28 17.11 -19.29
CA ALA A 150 20.17 18.56 -19.39
C ALA A 150 18.72 18.95 -19.82
N PRO A 151 18.17 20.07 -19.34
CA PRO A 151 16.77 20.45 -19.59
C PRO A 151 16.41 20.50 -21.09
N ASP A 152 17.38 20.71 -21.97
CA ASP A 152 17.22 20.79 -23.43
C ASP A 152 17.56 19.48 -24.17
N ALA A 153 17.81 18.38 -23.46
CA ALA A 153 18.03 17.09 -24.11
C ALA A 153 16.72 16.58 -24.72
N PRO A 154 16.70 16.17 -26.01
CA PRO A 154 15.50 15.64 -26.63
C PRO A 154 15.06 14.39 -25.87
N ARG A 155 13.88 14.44 -25.23
CA ARG A 155 13.27 13.26 -24.60
C ARG A 155 13.12 12.18 -25.66
N ALA A 156 13.64 10.99 -25.37
CA ALA A 156 13.55 9.86 -26.30
C ALA A 156 12.09 9.68 -26.76
N SER A 157 11.86 9.85 -28.06
CA SER A 157 10.57 9.64 -28.67
C SER A 157 10.25 8.15 -28.59
N VAL A 158 9.29 7.79 -27.74
CA VAL A 158 8.73 6.44 -27.72
C VAL A 158 7.91 6.29 -28.99
N THR A 159 8.50 5.68 -30.03
CA THR A 159 7.76 5.32 -31.24
C THR A 159 6.65 4.35 -30.85
N SER A 160 5.41 4.74 -31.10
CA SER A 160 4.26 3.87 -30.89
C SER A 160 4.43 2.58 -31.70
N ILE A 161 4.09 1.44 -31.10
CA ILE A 161 4.16 0.13 -31.78
C ILE A 161 3.36 0.13 -33.10
N HIS A 162 2.36 1.00 -33.23
CA HIS A 162 1.55 1.12 -34.45
C HIS A 162 2.28 1.79 -35.62
N SER A 163 3.32 2.60 -35.37
CA SER A 163 4.13 3.23 -36.42
C SER A 163 5.21 2.31 -37.00
N ALA A 164 5.72 1.33 -36.23
CA ALA A 164 6.77 0.42 -36.69
C ALA A 164 6.32 -0.57 -37.79
N ARG A 165 5.00 -0.69 -38.03
CA ARG A 165 4.45 -1.61 -39.03
C ARG A 165 4.45 -1.02 -40.46
N ALA A 166 4.67 0.29 -40.60
CA ALA A 166 4.75 0.96 -41.91
C ALA A 166 6.13 0.82 -42.58
N ASP A 167 7.17 0.51 -41.81
CA ASP A 167 8.56 0.49 -42.30
C ASP A 167 9.00 -0.87 -42.88
N PHE A 168 8.11 -1.88 -42.88
CA PHE A 168 8.38 -3.23 -43.41
C PHE A 168 7.44 -3.62 -44.58
N GLY A 169 6.89 -2.62 -45.29
CA GLY A 169 6.03 -2.80 -46.46
C GLY A 169 6.76 -2.59 -47.78
#